data_AF-A0A852HC72-F1
#
_entry.id   AF-A0A852HC72-F1
#
_cell.length_a   1.000
_cell.length_b   1.000
_cell.length_c   1.000
_cell.angle_alpha   90.00
_cell.angle_beta   90.00
_cell.angle_gamma   90.00
#
_symmetry.space_group_name_H-M   'P 1'
#
loop_
_entity.id
_entity.type
_entity.pdbx_description
1 polymer ?
#
loop_
_entity_poly.entity_id
_entity_poly.type
_entity_poly.pdbx_seq_one_letter_code
_entity_poly.pdbx_strand_id
1 'polypeptide(L)'
;EYTIDVFFRQSWKDERLRFKGPMQRLPLNNLLASKIWTPDTFFHNGKKSIAHNMTTPNKLLRLEDDGTLLYTMRLTISAECPMQLEDFPMDAHACPLKFGS
;
A
#
# COMPACT_ATOMS: atom_id res chain seq x y z
N GLU A 1 -13.63 -3.62 15.96
CA GLU A 1 -13.00 -3.44 14.63
C GLU A 1 -13.00 -1.95 14.29
N TYR A 2 -12.14 -1.53 13.37
CA TYR A 2 -12.13 -0.16 12.88
C TYR A 2 -11.82 -0.14 11.39
N THR A 3 -12.26 0.90 10.69
CA THR A 3 -12.01 1.08 9.25
C THR A 3 -11.11 2.28 9.03
N ILE A 4 -10.12 2.13 8.16
CA ILE A 4 -9.17 3.18 7.78
C ILE A 4 -9.07 3.28 6.24
N ASP A 5 -9.01 4.50 5.72
CA ASP A 5 -8.72 4.79 4.30
C ASP A 5 -7.32 5.40 4.21
N VAL A 6 -6.44 4.78 3.42
CA VAL A 6 -5.02 5.14 3.36
C VAL A 6 -4.50 5.17 1.93
N PHE A 7 -3.54 6.06 1.69
CA PHE A 7 -2.62 5.95 0.56
C PHE A 7 -1.38 5.18 1.00
N PHE A 8 -1.37 3.88 0.75
CA PHE A 8 -0.27 3.00 1.10
C PHE A 8 0.86 3.14 0.06
N ARG A 9 2.06 3.52 0.52
CA ARG A 9 3.23 3.79 -0.32
C ARG A 9 4.35 2.82 0.02
N GLN A 10 4.93 2.22 -1.01
CA GLN A 10 6.06 1.30 -0.90
C GLN A 10 7.16 1.75 -1.84
N SER A 11 8.40 1.70 -1.37
CA SER A 11 9.59 2.01 -2.15
C SER A 11 10.57 0.85 -2.05
N TRP A 12 11.07 0.39 -3.20
CA TRP A 12 12.12 -0.62 -3.27
C TRP A 12 12.99 -0.40 -4.49
N LYS A 13 14.17 -1.00 -4.51
CA LYS A 13 15.11 -0.91 -5.63
C LYS A 13 15.09 -2.22 -6.44
N ASP A 14 14.90 -2.12 -7.75
CA ASP A 14 15.01 -3.23 -8.68
C ASP A 14 16.05 -2.90 -9.76
N GLU A 15 17.24 -3.46 -9.63
CA GLU A 15 18.37 -3.16 -10.52
C GLU A 15 18.11 -3.54 -11.98
N ARG A 16 17.18 -4.46 -12.24
CA ARG A 16 16.79 -4.90 -13.59
C ARG A 16 16.06 -3.81 -14.38
N LEU A 17 15.52 -2.80 -13.68
CA LEU A 17 14.71 -1.73 -14.26
C LEU A 17 15.49 -0.42 -14.43
N ARG A 18 16.81 -0.42 -14.23
CA ARG A 18 17.65 0.74 -14.50
C ARG A 18 17.56 1.15 -15.97
N PHE A 19 17.49 2.45 -16.22
CA PHE A 19 17.44 2.99 -17.58
C PHE A 19 18.31 4.23 -17.71
N LYS A 20 18.70 4.55 -18.95
CA LYS A 20 19.40 5.80 -19.28
C LYS A 20 18.55 6.59 -20.26
N GLY A 21 18.34 7.86 -19.98
CA GLY A 21 17.56 8.75 -20.83
C GLY A 21 17.57 10.19 -20.33
N PRO A 22 16.94 11.11 -21.06
CA PRO A 22 16.84 12.51 -20.66
C PRO A 22 15.92 12.73 -19.44
N MET A 23 15.05 11.75 -19.15
CA MET A 23 14.15 11.78 -18.00
C MET A 23 14.76 10.99 -16.85
N GLN A 24 14.67 11.54 -15.63
CA GLN A 24 15.08 10.83 -14.40
C GLN A 24 13.97 9.93 -13.86
N ARG A 25 12.71 10.23 -14.19
CA ARG A 25 11.53 9.56 -13.63
C ARG A 25 10.53 9.20 -14.72
N LEU A 26 10.07 7.96 -14.70
CA LEU A 26 9.05 7.42 -15.59
C LEU A 26 7.78 7.08 -14.80
N PRO A 27 6.63 7.73 -15.06
CA PRO A 27 5.35 7.23 -14.59
C PRO A 27 4.93 6.03 -15.44
N LEU A 28 4.67 4.89 -14.81
CA LEU A 28 4.26 3.67 -15.48
C LEU A 28 2.74 3.53 -15.43
N ASN A 29 2.16 3.08 -16.55
CA ASN A 29 0.74 2.77 -16.61
C ASN A 29 0.42 1.42 -15.92
N ASN A 30 -0.87 1.15 -15.70
CA ASN A 30 -1.32 -0.08 -15.03
C ASN A 30 -0.90 -1.37 -15.74
N LEU A 31 -0.73 -1.34 -17.07
CA LEU A 31 -0.32 -2.52 -17.87
C LEU A 31 1.15 -2.89 -17.65
N LEU A 32 2.04 -1.89 -17.54
CA LEU A 32 3.44 -2.12 -17.21
C LEU A 32 3.61 -2.45 -15.73
N ALA A 33 2.85 -1.79 -14.86
CA ALA A 33 2.88 -2.06 -13.42
C ALA A 33 2.50 -3.51 -13.08
N SER A 34 1.61 -4.16 -13.84
CA SER A 34 1.25 -5.57 -13.62
C SER A 34 2.30 -6.58 -14.08
N LYS A 35 3.32 -6.15 -14.85
CA LYS A 35 4.43 -6.99 -15.32
C LYS A 35 5.69 -6.85 -14.47
N ILE A 36 5.71 -5.87 -13.56
CA ILE A 36 6.82 -5.63 -12.65
C ILE A 36 6.54 -6.37 -11.35
N TRP A 37 7.58 -6.99 -10.79
CA TRP A 37 7.47 -7.59 -9.47
C TRP A 37 7.10 -6.52 -8.44
N THR A 38 6.06 -6.77 -7.66
CA THR A 38 5.66 -5.95 -6.51
C THR A 38 5.66 -6.81 -5.25
N PRO A 39 6.06 -6.26 -4.09
CA PRO A 39 6.00 -6.99 -2.83
C PRO A 39 4.55 -7.41 -2.51
N ASP A 40 4.38 -8.62 -2.00
CA ASP A 40 3.13 -9.28 -1.65
C ASP A 40 2.61 -8.86 -0.26
N THR A 41 2.62 -7.55 0.01
CA THR A 41 2.26 -7.03 1.32
C THR A 41 0.78 -7.21 1.64
N PHE A 42 0.48 -7.85 2.77
CA PHE A 42 -0.87 -8.07 3.29
C PHE A 42 -1.02 -7.57 4.72
N PHE A 43 -2.26 -7.39 5.17
CA PHE A 43 -2.59 -6.93 6.52
C PHE A 43 -2.92 -8.12 7.42
N HIS A 44 -2.04 -8.43 8.39
CA HIS A 44 -2.20 -9.60 9.26
C HIS A 44 -3.49 -9.58 10.08
N ASN A 45 -3.90 -8.39 10.54
CA ASN A 45 -5.15 -8.19 11.27
C ASN A 45 -6.26 -7.56 10.41
N GLY A 46 -6.11 -7.58 9.08
CA GLY A 46 -7.14 -7.12 8.16
C GLY A 46 -8.24 -8.17 8.01
N LYS A 47 -9.45 -7.87 8.48
CA LYS A 47 -10.63 -8.71 8.22
C LYS A 47 -11.13 -8.56 6.79
N LYS A 48 -11.09 -7.33 6.26
CA LYS A 48 -11.46 -6.99 4.89
C LYS A 48 -10.57 -5.86 4.40
N SER A 49 -10.01 -5.99 3.20
CA SER A 49 -9.26 -4.93 2.54
C SER A 49 -9.79 -4.73 1.12
N ILE A 50 -10.10 -3.48 0.77
CA ILE A 50 -10.61 -3.10 -0.55
C ILE A 50 -9.56 -2.22 -1.22
N ALA A 51 -9.05 -2.69 -2.36
CA ALA A 51 -8.26 -1.88 -3.27
C ALA A 51 -9.20 -1.10 -4.20
N HIS A 52 -9.13 0.23 -4.16
CA HIS A 52 -10.02 1.08 -4.96
C HIS A 52 -9.70 0.99 -6.45
N ASN A 53 -10.71 0.70 -7.27
CA ASN A 53 -10.55 0.43 -8.71
C ASN A 53 -11.44 1.29 -9.63
N MET A 54 -12.13 2.29 -9.10
CA MET A 54 -13.05 3.15 -9.85
C MET A 54 -12.48 4.56 -10.01
N THR A 55 -12.45 5.17 -11.21
CA THR A 55 -12.80 4.66 -12.55
C THR A 55 -11.69 3.81 -13.20
N THR A 56 -10.47 3.86 -12.66
CA THR A 56 -9.34 2.99 -13.03
C THR A 56 -8.71 2.44 -11.75
N PRO A 57 -7.92 1.34 -11.80
CA PRO A 57 -7.14 0.88 -10.66
C PRO A 57 -6.29 2.04 -10.11
N ASN A 58 -6.52 2.42 -8.84
CA ASN A 58 -5.81 3.51 -8.17
C ASN A 58 -4.41 3.04 -7.74
N LYS A 59 -3.62 2.63 -8.72
CA LYS A 59 -2.24 2.18 -8.59
C LYS A 59 -1.38 3.15 -9.40
N LEU A 60 -0.37 3.70 -8.75
CA LEU A 60 0.64 4.53 -9.40
C LEU A 60 2.00 3.91 -9.15
N LEU A 61 2.71 3.55 -10.22
CA LEU A 61 4.08 3.08 -10.16
C LEU A 61 4.98 4.12 -10.84
N ARG A 62 6.00 4.60 -10.13
CA ARG A 62 7.01 5.51 -10.66
C ARG A 62 8.36 4.81 -10.58
N LEU A 63 9.12 4.88 -11.66
CA LEU A 63 10.45 4.31 -11.77
C LEU A 63 11.47 5.45 -11.92
N GLU A 64 12.45 5.49 -11.03
CA GLU A 64 13.64 6.35 -11.14
C GLU A 64 14.72 5.67 -12.01
N ASP A 65 15.60 6.46 -12.61
CA ASP A 65 16.69 6.01 -13.50
C ASP A 65 17.65 5.00 -12.85
N ASP A 66 17.83 5.10 -11.54
CA ASP A 66 18.65 4.20 -10.73
C ASP A 66 17.97 2.86 -10.40
N GLY A 67 16.74 2.63 -10.86
CA GLY A 67 15.95 1.42 -10.62
C GLY A 67 15.07 1.48 -9.37
N THR A 68 14.99 2.62 -8.69
CA THR A 68 14.09 2.79 -7.54
C THR A 68 12.64 2.89 -8.01
N LEU A 69 11.78 2.04 -7.45
CA LEU A 69 10.35 2.02 -7.70
C LEU A 69 9.60 2.64 -6.52
N LEU A 70 8.66 3.53 -6.81
CA LEU A 70 7.66 4.02 -5.87
C LEU A 70 6.28 3.54 -6.32
N TYR A 71 5.67 2.69 -5.51
CA TYR A 71 4.33 2.16 -5.72
C TYR A 71 3.36 2.77 -4.71
N THR A 72 2.28 3.36 -5.19
CA THR A 72 1.22 3.93 -4.35
C THR A 72 -0.11 3.30 -4.70
N MET A 73 -0.87 2.90 -3.68
CA MET A 73 -2.24 2.43 -3.83
C MET A 73 -3.16 3.07 -2.79
N ARG A 74 -4.43 3.30 -3.15
CA ARG A 74 -5.47 3.66 -2.18
C ARG A 74 -6.17 2.40 -1.68
N LEU A 75 -6.20 2.23 -0.36
CA LEU A 75 -6.81 1.08 0.31
C LEU A 75 -7.80 1.52 1.37
N THR A 76 -8.94 0.84 1.43
CA THR A 76 -9.80 0.85 2.62
C THR A 76 -9.64 -0.48 3.35
N ILE A 77 -9.23 -0.42 4.61
CA ILE A 77 -8.90 -1.59 5.42
C ILE A 77 -9.81 -1.59 6.64
N SER A 78 -10.55 -2.68 6.82
CA SER A 78 -11.26 -2.99 8.06
C SER A 78 -10.39 -3.95 8.87
N ALA A 79 -9.81 -3.43 9.96
CA ALA A 79 -8.86 -4.15 10.79
C ALA A 79 -9.46 -4.53 12.14
N GLU A 80 -8.99 -5.65 12.67
CA GLU A 80 -9.30 -6.11 14.00
C GLU A 80 -8.61 -5.23 15.04
N CYS A 81 -9.39 -4.79 16.03
CA CYS A 81 -8.89 -4.12 17.23
C CYS A 81 -9.53 -4.79 18.44
N PRO A 82 -8.76 -5.53 19.24
CA PRO A 82 -9.23 -6.09 20.49
C PRO A 82 -9.30 -4.97 21.54
N MET A 83 -10.53 -4.60 21.93
CA MET A 83 -10.80 -3.57 22.93
C MET A 83 -11.15 -4.23 24.26
N GLN A 84 -10.66 -3.67 25.37
CA GLN A 84 -10.98 -4.13 26.74
C GLN A 84 -11.92 -3.12 27.39
N LEU A 85 -13.22 -3.43 27.42
CA LEU A 85 -14.28 -2.47 27.78
C LEU A 85 -14.60 -2.47 29.29
N GLU A 86 -13.59 -2.67 30.15
CA GLU A 86 -13.79 -2.77 31.60
C GLU A 86 -14.18 -1.41 32.22
N ASP A 87 -13.61 -0.31 31.72
CA ASP A 87 -13.81 1.06 32.24
C ASP A 87 -14.79 1.90 31.40
N PHE A 88 -15.74 1.27 30.70
CA PHE A 88 -16.66 1.99 29.83
C PHE A 88 -17.44 3.11 30.57
N PRO A 89 -17.52 4.36 30.04
CA PRO A 89 -17.04 4.84 28.74
C PRO A 89 -15.70 5.61 28.80
N MET A 90 -14.95 5.51 29.90
CA MET A 90 -13.70 6.25 30.17
C MET A 90 -12.44 5.43 29.87
N ASP A 91 -12.56 4.43 29.00
CA ASP A 91 -11.50 3.52 28.58
C ASP A 91 -10.65 4.11 27.44
N ALA A 92 -9.45 3.58 27.27
CA ALA A 92 -8.52 3.95 26.21
C ALA A 92 -8.00 2.70 25.49
N HIS A 93 -7.99 2.74 24.14
CA HIS A 93 -7.64 1.58 23.32
C HIS A 93 -6.54 1.90 22.32
N ALA A 94 -5.58 0.98 22.18
CA ALA A 94 -4.58 1.01 21.12
C ALA A 94 -4.96 0.01 20.02
N CYS A 95 -5.38 0.51 18.86
CA CYS A 95 -5.74 -0.32 17.71
C CYS A 95 -4.57 -0.43 16.72
N PRO A 96 -3.87 -1.58 16.65
CA PRO A 96 -2.71 -1.73 15.77
C PRO A 96 -3.15 -1.97 14.32
N LEU A 97 -2.32 -1.51 13.37
CA LEU A 97 -2.38 -1.95 11.97
C LEU A 97 -1.11 -2.73 11.66
N LYS A 98 -1.23 -4.05 11.46
CA LYS A 98 -0.08 -4.95 11.24
C LYS A 98 -0.03 -5.36 9.78
N PHE A 99 1.10 -5.14 9.11
CA PHE A 99 1.30 -5.52 7.72
C PHE A 99 2.72 -6.06 7.49
N GLY A 100 2.85 -6.93 6.49
CA GLY A 100 4.09 -7.64 6.18
C GLY A 100 3.96 -8.44 4.88
N SER A 101 5.06 -9.09 4.50
CA SER A 101 5.15 -10.13 3.46
C SER A 101 5.09 -11.50 4.14
#